data_AF-A0AAW8UQ20-F1
#
_entry.id   AF-A0AAW8UQ20-F1
#
_cell.length_a   1.000
_cell.length_b   1.000
_cell.length_c   1.000
_cell.angle_alpha   90.00
_cell.angle_beta   90.00
_cell.angle_gamma   90.00
#
_symmetry.space_group_name_H-M   'P 1'
#
loop_
_entity.id
_entity.type
_entity.pdbx_description
1 polymer ?
#
loop_
_entity_poly.entity_id
_entity_poly.type
_entity_poly.pdbx_seq_one_letter_code
_entity_poly.pdbx_strand_id
1 'polypeptide(L)'
;MNQNIFVAGLGLIGASLAKCIKKAHPQMHLMGWDCQETNEIALATSLVDEVPPSFSEGAVRADVILLALPVEITKKYLAELGALSLKPSVLVTDTGSTKAEITQFAESFSFDFIGGHPMAGSHKSGITAVDENLFENAYYIFTPTKSQRMEELQELFRGTRAKYVALAPKEHDQITGMLSHLPHIIASGLVNQADAFNQAHPRAQQLAAGGFRDITRIASSDPRMWTDILMSNRQELLQLIDEWQKQMTTMAHWLQEKDERAIFRFFESAKEIRDQLPVHQNGAIPAFYDLFIDVPDHPGVVAEVTGLLSEHQLSLINLKILETREDIIGVLQISFKTQNDLLQAEQLIQNKTTYSCRKK
;
A
#
# COMPACT_ATOMS: atom_id res chain seq x y z
N MET A 1 18.10 25.17 -13.61
CA MET A 1 17.58 26.04 -12.54
C MET A 1 17.32 25.14 -11.35
N ASN A 2 17.75 25.51 -10.14
CA ASN A 2 17.49 24.72 -8.95
C ASN A 2 16.03 24.97 -8.54
N GLN A 3 15.16 23.97 -8.73
CA GLN A 3 13.76 24.01 -8.30
C GLN A 3 13.68 23.76 -6.79
N ASN A 4 12.73 24.42 -6.14
CA ASN A 4 12.39 24.22 -4.74
C ASN A 4 11.23 23.22 -4.65
N ILE A 5 11.46 22.09 -4.02
CA ILE A 5 10.44 21.07 -3.78
C ILE A 5 10.06 21.12 -2.30
N PHE A 6 8.76 21.19 -2.00
CA PHE A 6 8.27 21.23 -0.64
C PHE A 6 7.43 20.00 -0.33
N VAL A 7 7.84 19.21 0.66
CA VAL A 7 7.14 17.99 1.09
C VAL A 7 6.54 18.23 2.47
N ALA A 8 5.22 18.28 2.56
CA ALA A 8 4.49 18.34 3.82
C ALA A 8 3.92 16.95 4.16
N GLY A 9 4.23 16.46 5.35
CA GLY A 9 4.02 15.06 5.74
C GLY A 9 5.27 14.24 5.47
N LEU A 10 6.07 14.01 6.49
CA LEU A 10 7.31 13.24 6.47
C LEU A 10 7.15 11.90 7.20
N GLY A 11 5.95 11.30 7.12
CA GLY A 11 5.73 9.90 7.46
C GLY A 11 6.37 8.95 6.42
N LEU A 12 6.02 7.66 6.46
CA LEU A 12 6.57 6.64 5.55
C LEU A 12 6.57 7.08 4.07
N ILE A 13 5.41 7.50 3.56
CA ILE A 13 5.22 7.80 2.14
C ILE A 13 5.99 9.06 1.73
N GLY A 14 5.72 10.18 2.40
CA GLY A 14 6.34 11.46 2.06
C GLY A 14 7.85 11.45 2.25
N ALA A 15 8.35 10.83 3.33
CA ALA A 15 9.79 10.72 3.55
C ALA A 15 10.47 9.78 2.55
N SER A 16 9.81 8.69 2.13
CA SER A 16 10.35 7.81 1.08
C SER A 16 10.37 8.53 -0.28
N LEU A 17 9.36 9.34 -0.60
CA LEU A 17 9.35 10.19 -1.80
C LEU A 17 10.45 11.25 -1.73
N ALA A 18 10.61 11.94 -0.61
CA ALA A 18 11.68 12.90 -0.36
C ALA A 18 13.07 12.28 -0.63
N LYS A 19 13.31 11.07 -0.10
CA LYS A 19 14.55 10.32 -0.35
C LYS A 19 14.76 9.99 -1.84
N CYS A 20 13.72 9.52 -2.53
CA CYS A 20 13.77 9.24 -3.96
C CYS A 20 14.07 10.50 -4.80
N ILE A 21 13.42 11.63 -4.48
CA ILE A 21 13.62 12.92 -5.15
C ILE A 21 15.06 13.39 -4.96
N LYS A 22 15.55 13.43 -3.70
CA LYS A 22 16.90 13.89 -3.37
C LYS A 22 17.98 13.08 -4.09
N LYS A 23 17.81 11.75 -4.18
CA LYS A 23 18.74 10.85 -4.89
C LYS A 23 18.70 11.05 -6.41
N ALA A 24 17.52 11.22 -6.99
CA ALA A 24 17.34 11.39 -8.42
C ALA A 24 17.71 12.80 -8.91
N HIS A 25 17.62 13.81 -8.04
CA HIS A 25 17.78 15.23 -8.37
C HIS A 25 18.61 15.97 -7.32
N PRO A 26 19.91 15.65 -7.16
CA PRO A 26 20.77 16.21 -6.11
C PRO A 26 20.98 17.73 -6.19
N GLN A 27 20.64 18.35 -7.33
CA GLN A 27 20.71 19.79 -7.55
C GLN A 27 19.45 20.57 -7.11
N MET A 28 18.33 19.88 -6.87
CA MET A 28 17.12 20.52 -6.38
C MET A 28 17.22 20.81 -4.89
N HIS A 29 16.51 21.83 -4.42
CA HIS A 29 16.46 22.17 -3.00
C HIS A 29 15.18 21.60 -2.39
N LEU A 30 15.33 20.65 -1.47
CA LEU A 30 14.23 19.92 -0.86
C LEU A 30 13.91 20.46 0.54
N MET A 31 12.73 21.03 0.69
CA MET A 31 12.19 21.51 1.97
C MET A 31 11.20 20.48 2.53
N GLY A 32 11.26 20.20 3.83
CA GLY A 32 10.35 19.28 4.53
C GLY A 32 9.54 19.96 5.61
N TRP A 33 8.31 19.49 5.86
CA TRP A 33 7.47 19.98 6.96
C TRP A 33 6.59 18.90 7.57
N ASP A 34 6.67 18.75 8.89
CA ASP A 34 5.84 17.89 9.73
C ASP A 34 5.82 18.45 11.17
N CYS A 35 5.42 17.65 12.17
CA CYS A 35 5.58 17.97 13.57
C CYS A 35 7.05 18.15 13.96
N GLN A 36 7.31 18.86 15.06
CA GLN A 36 8.65 19.24 15.49
C GLN A 36 9.61 18.04 15.57
N GLU A 37 9.19 16.96 16.22
CA GLU A 37 10.00 15.74 16.41
C GLU A 37 10.42 15.13 15.05
N THR A 38 9.49 15.07 14.09
CA THR A 38 9.77 14.55 12.75
C THR A 38 10.69 15.48 11.96
N ASN A 39 10.52 16.80 12.08
CA ASN A 39 11.39 17.79 11.45
C ASN A 39 12.84 17.69 11.93
N GLU A 40 13.03 17.51 13.25
CA GLU A 40 14.36 17.33 13.85
C GLU A 40 15.05 16.07 13.29
N ILE A 41 14.32 14.96 13.15
CA ILE A 41 14.84 13.73 12.53
C ILE A 41 15.17 13.95 11.04
N ALA A 42 14.31 14.66 10.31
CA ALA A 42 14.52 14.92 8.88
C ALA A 42 15.80 15.71 8.62
N LEU A 43 16.10 16.72 9.46
CA LEU A 43 17.35 17.48 9.39
C LEU A 43 18.56 16.66 9.84
N ALA A 44 18.46 15.96 10.99
CA ALA A 44 19.55 15.17 11.54
C ALA A 44 20.01 14.05 10.59
N THR A 45 19.07 13.49 9.81
CA THR A 45 19.35 12.46 8.80
C THR A 45 19.67 13.01 7.41
N SER A 46 19.66 14.35 7.26
CA SER A 46 19.81 15.02 5.96
C SER A 46 18.81 14.51 4.90
N LEU A 47 17.62 14.09 5.32
CA LEU A 47 16.55 13.65 4.43
C LEU A 47 16.08 14.80 3.54
N VAL A 48 15.98 15.99 4.13
CA VAL A 48 15.67 17.26 3.48
C VAL A 48 16.83 18.23 3.67
N ASP A 49 16.89 19.27 2.85
CA ASP A 49 17.93 20.30 2.91
C ASP A 49 17.58 21.41 3.91
N GLU A 50 16.27 21.69 4.06
CA GLU A 50 15.75 22.72 4.95
C GLU A 50 14.41 22.27 5.56
N VAL A 51 14.15 22.67 6.81
CA VAL A 51 12.80 22.74 7.38
C VAL A 51 12.45 24.22 7.53
N PRO A 52 11.42 24.72 6.82
CA PRO A 52 11.03 26.13 6.91
C PRO A 52 10.45 26.45 8.30
N PRO A 53 10.46 27.72 8.75
CA PRO A 53 9.87 28.11 10.03
C PRO A 53 8.36 27.85 10.15
N SER A 54 7.66 27.82 9.01
CA SER A 54 6.23 27.52 8.92
C SER A 54 5.89 26.84 7.59
N PHE A 55 4.75 26.14 7.56
CA PHE A 55 4.19 25.59 6.32
C PHE A 55 4.08 26.66 5.22
N SER A 56 3.49 27.80 5.56
CA SER A 56 3.26 28.92 4.65
C SER A 56 4.57 29.46 4.05
N GLU A 57 5.64 29.60 4.84
CA GLU A 57 6.96 30.05 4.34
C GLU A 57 7.64 29.04 3.41
N GLY A 58 7.43 27.74 3.63
CA GLY A 58 7.85 26.70 2.67
C GLY A 58 7.07 26.77 1.37
N ALA A 59 5.73 26.86 1.48
CA ALA A 59 4.81 26.83 0.36
C ALA A 59 5.04 27.97 -0.65
N VAL A 60 5.19 29.21 -0.19
CA VAL A 60 5.37 30.38 -1.09
C VAL A 60 6.69 30.33 -1.89
N ARG A 61 7.68 29.57 -1.41
CA ARG A 61 8.99 29.41 -2.07
C ARG A 61 9.03 28.23 -3.04
N ALA A 62 8.05 27.32 -2.98
CA ALA A 62 8.05 26.06 -3.71
C ALA A 62 7.68 26.22 -5.20
N ASP A 63 8.31 25.42 -6.04
CA ASP A 63 7.90 25.19 -7.43
C ASP A 63 6.96 23.98 -7.53
N VAL A 64 7.20 22.96 -6.68
CA VAL A 64 6.31 21.81 -6.51
C VAL A 64 6.03 21.59 -5.02
N ILE A 65 4.76 21.39 -4.67
CA ILE A 65 4.31 21.06 -3.30
C ILE A 65 3.71 19.65 -3.30
N LEU A 66 4.27 18.77 -2.48
CA LEU A 66 3.79 17.40 -2.24
C LEU A 66 3.15 17.31 -0.86
N LEU A 67 1.86 17.01 -0.80
CA LEU A 67 1.11 16.79 0.43
C LEU A 67 0.95 15.29 0.71
N ALA A 68 1.84 14.74 1.52
CA ALA A 68 1.83 13.33 1.93
C ALA A 68 1.18 13.15 3.31
N LEU A 69 -0.05 13.64 3.43
CA LEU A 69 -0.84 13.69 4.67
C LEU A 69 -2.15 12.88 4.51
N PRO A 70 -2.81 12.49 5.62
CA PRO A 70 -4.15 11.92 5.55
C PRO A 70 -5.12 12.85 4.82
N VAL A 71 -6.06 12.30 4.05
CA VAL A 71 -6.91 13.05 3.09
C VAL A 71 -7.62 14.25 3.73
N GLU A 72 -8.18 14.09 4.93
CA GLU A 72 -8.84 15.18 5.67
C GLU A 72 -7.87 16.29 6.08
N ILE A 73 -6.63 15.94 6.42
CA ILE A 73 -5.59 16.91 6.75
C ILE A 73 -5.11 17.60 5.47
N THR A 74 -4.94 16.86 4.36
CA THR A 74 -4.60 17.42 3.05
C THR A 74 -5.59 18.48 2.60
N LYS A 75 -6.90 18.28 2.79
CA LYS A 75 -7.93 19.31 2.49
C LYS A 75 -7.70 20.60 3.29
N LYS A 76 -7.31 20.51 4.56
CA LYS A 76 -7.01 21.71 5.38
C LYS A 76 -5.81 22.47 4.82
N TYR A 77 -4.74 21.77 4.46
CA TYR A 77 -3.55 22.41 3.89
C TYR A 77 -3.80 22.96 2.48
N LEU A 78 -4.63 22.31 1.65
CA LEU A 78 -5.06 22.88 0.37
C LEU A 78 -5.81 24.21 0.56
N ALA A 79 -6.68 24.30 1.57
CA ALA A 79 -7.37 25.55 1.91
C ALA A 79 -6.39 26.64 2.37
N GLU A 80 -5.38 26.28 3.19
CA GLU A 80 -4.32 27.20 3.59
C GLU A 80 -3.53 27.68 2.35
N LEU A 81 -3.10 26.76 1.47
CA LEU A 81 -2.42 27.09 0.21
C LEU A 81 -3.24 28.06 -0.65
N GLY A 82 -4.56 27.87 -0.73
CA GLY A 82 -5.46 28.74 -1.48
C GLY A 82 -5.55 30.18 -0.95
N ALA A 83 -5.19 30.40 0.31
CA ALA A 83 -5.14 31.73 0.94
C ALA A 83 -3.77 32.42 0.80
N LEU A 84 -2.75 31.71 0.29
CA LEU A 84 -1.38 32.22 0.16
C LEU A 84 -1.11 32.79 -1.24
N SER A 85 -0.16 33.72 -1.31
CA SER A 85 0.40 34.20 -2.57
C SER A 85 1.50 33.26 -3.04
N LEU A 86 1.10 32.14 -3.66
CA LEU A 86 2.03 31.15 -4.22
C LEU A 86 2.64 31.64 -5.55
N LYS A 87 3.70 30.97 -6.01
CA LYS A 87 4.23 31.20 -7.36
C LYS A 87 3.15 30.91 -8.41
N PRO A 88 3.02 31.73 -9.47
CA PRO A 88 2.02 31.48 -10.53
C PRO A 88 2.13 30.12 -11.22
N SER A 89 3.33 29.52 -11.22
CA SER A 89 3.62 28.22 -11.83
C SER A 89 3.70 27.06 -10.83
N VAL A 90 3.29 27.25 -9.57
CA VAL A 90 3.37 26.17 -8.58
C VAL A 90 2.52 24.98 -9.00
N LEU A 91 3.08 23.77 -8.86
CA LEU A 91 2.36 22.52 -9.05
C LEU A 91 2.15 21.82 -7.71
N VAL A 92 0.90 21.50 -7.37
CA VAL A 92 0.55 20.83 -6.12
C VAL A 92 0.13 19.39 -6.42
N THR A 93 0.57 18.45 -5.61
CA THR A 93 0.17 17.03 -5.69
C THR A 93 0.03 16.43 -4.30
N ASP A 94 -0.67 15.30 -4.20
CA ASP A 94 -0.90 14.58 -2.95
C ASP A 94 -0.55 13.08 -3.07
N THR A 95 -0.73 12.33 -1.99
CA THR A 95 -0.54 10.87 -1.97
C THR A 95 -1.71 10.09 -1.38
N GLY A 96 -2.90 10.69 -1.26
CA GLY A 96 -4.04 10.09 -0.59
C GLY A 96 -4.59 8.83 -1.29
N SER A 97 -5.24 7.94 -0.55
CA SER A 97 -5.80 6.71 -1.13
C SER A 97 -7.12 6.90 -1.89
N THR A 98 -7.71 8.09 -1.84
CA THR A 98 -8.96 8.48 -2.54
C THR A 98 -8.74 9.81 -3.28
N LYS A 99 -9.44 10.02 -4.40
CA LYS A 99 -9.09 11.06 -5.38
C LYS A 99 -10.23 11.96 -5.82
N ALA A 100 -11.48 11.51 -5.84
CA ALA A 100 -12.59 12.32 -6.34
C ALA A 100 -12.80 13.59 -5.51
N GLU A 101 -12.97 13.45 -4.19
CA GLU A 101 -13.24 14.58 -3.30
C GLU A 101 -12.07 15.57 -3.24
N ILE A 102 -10.84 15.06 -3.07
CA ILE A 102 -9.64 15.92 -2.94
C ILE A 102 -9.35 16.70 -4.22
N THR A 103 -9.53 16.07 -5.39
CA THR A 103 -9.32 16.73 -6.68
C THR A 103 -10.38 17.79 -6.91
N GLN A 104 -11.66 17.46 -6.65
CA GLN A 104 -12.75 18.44 -6.77
C GLN A 104 -12.54 19.64 -5.82
N PHE A 105 -12.06 19.39 -4.60
CA PHE A 105 -11.76 20.46 -3.65
C PHE A 105 -10.60 21.33 -4.15
N ALA A 106 -9.53 20.73 -4.65
CA ALA A 106 -8.37 21.44 -5.19
C ALA A 106 -8.72 22.33 -6.40
N GLU A 107 -9.68 21.93 -7.23
CA GLU A 107 -10.15 22.72 -8.39
C GLU A 107 -10.81 24.06 -8.02
N SER A 108 -11.14 24.28 -6.74
CA SER A 108 -11.67 25.56 -6.25
C SER A 108 -10.58 26.62 -6.07
N PHE A 109 -9.31 26.26 -6.19
CA PHE A 109 -8.15 27.16 -6.05
C PHE A 109 -7.48 27.46 -7.39
N SER A 110 -6.61 28.47 -7.42
CA SER A 110 -5.97 28.98 -8.64
C SER A 110 -4.68 28.28 -9.03
N PHE A 111 -4.09 27.48 -8.14
CA PHE A 111 -2.87 26.72 -8.43
C PHE A 111 -3.16 25.44 -9.22
N ASP A 112 -2.15 24.95 -9.96
CA ASP A 112 -2.26 23.66 -10.63
C ASP A 112 -2.24 22.53 -9.61
N PHE A 113 -3.16 21.58 -9.75
CA PHE A 113 -3.22 20.37 -8.93
C PHE A 113 -3.28 19.11 -9.79
N ILE A 114 -2.49 18.11 -9.43
CA ILE A 114 -2.59 16.74 -9.96
C ILE A 114 -2.62 15.78 -8.77
N GLY A 115 -3.76 15.12 -8.56
CA GLY A 115 -3.88 14.13 -7.50
C GLY A 115 -2.96 12.93 -7.73
N GLY A 116 -2.41 12.38 -6.64
CA GLY A 116 -1.47 11.26 -6.69
C GLY A 116 -1.82 10.15 -5.69
N HIS A 117 -1.58 8.90 -6.07
CA HIS A 117 -1.74 7.74 -5.20
C HIS A 117 -0.66 6.71 -5.49
N PRO A 118 0.44 6.67 -4.70
CA PRO A 118 1.36 5.55 -4.72
C PRO A 118 0.70 4.32 -4.08
N MET A 119 0.49 3.26 -4.86
CA MET A 119 -0.09 2.00 -4.38
C MET A 119 0.97 1.13 -3.71
N ALA A 120 1.60 1.67 -2.68
CA ALA A 120 2.61 0.99 -1.87
C ALA A 120 2.42 1.33 -0.40
N GLY A 121 2.76 0.40 0.48
CA GLY A 121 2.63 0.57 1.91
C GLY A 121 3.50 -0.41 2.69
N SER A 122 3.61 -0.19 3.99
CA SER A 122 4.33 -1.05 4.92
C SER A 122 3.55 -1.20 6.21
N HIS A 123 3.84 -2.27 6.96
CA HIS A 123 3.38 -2.41 8.35
C HIS A 123 4.13 -1.45 9.29
N LYS A 124 5.25 -0.88 8.85
CA LYS A 124 6.00 0.15 9.57
C LYS A 124 5.47 1.53 9.22
N SER A 125 5.53 2.48 10.16
CA SER A 125 5.04 3.84 9.99
C SER A 125 6.07 4.88 10.46
N GLY A 126 5.82 6.15 10.15
CA GLY A 126 6.68 7.27 10.54
C GLY A 126 7.94 7.44 9.70
N ILE A 127 8.68 8.52 9.97
CA ILE A 127 9.88 8.92 9.23
C ILE A 127 11.01 7.89 9.32
N THR A 128 11.11 7.16 10.43
CA THR A 128 12.14 6.14 10.66
C THR A 128 11.94 4.90 9.79
N ALA A 129 10.75 4.72 9.21
CA ALA A 129 10.42 3.63 8.30
C ALA A 129 10.73 3.93 6.83
N VAL A 130 11.42 5.05 6.55
CA VAL A 130 11.85 5.45 5.21
C VAL A 130 12.46 4.30 4.42
N ASP A 131 12.02 4.16 3.17
CA ASP A 131 12.48 3.10 2.29
C ASP A 131 12.52 3.58 0.84
N GLU A 132 13.73 3.63 0.27
CA GLU A 132 13.94 4.10 -1.11
C GLU A 132 13.37 3.16 -2.18
N ASN A 133 13.10 1.92 -1.81
CA ASN A 133 12.54 0.90 -2.70
C ASN A 133 11.06 0.66 -2.40
N LEU A 134 10.40 1.55 -1.64
CA LEU A 134 8.98 1.39 -1.28
C LEU A 134 8.07 1.30 -2.50
N PHE A 135 8.35 2.10 -3.52
CA PHE A 135 7.48 2.28 -4.68
C PHE A 135 7.96 1.52 -5.92
N GLU A 136 9.08 0.81 -5.82
CA GLU A 136 9.69 0.14 -6.96
C GLU A 136 8.73 -0.90 -7.54
N ASN A 137 8.44 -0.77 -8.83
CA ASN A 137 7.46 -1.58 -9.57
C ASN A 137 6.00 -1.49 -9.07
N ALA A 138 5.71 -0.68 -8.06
CA ALA A 138 4.34 -0.40 -7.62
C ALA A 138 3.67 0.54 -8.61
N TYR A 139 2.34 0.48 -8.71
CA TYR A 139 1.61 1.50 -9.46
C TYR A 139 1.60 2.82 -8.70
N TYR A 140 1.82 3.92 -9.42
CA TYR A 140 1.60 5.26 -8.91
C TYR A 140 0.57 5.91 -9.83
N ILE A 141 -0.64 6.08 -9.32
CA ILE A 141 -1.75 6.63 -10.09
C ILE A 141 -1.75 8.14 -9.95
N PHE A 142 -1.82 8.83 -11.07
CA PHE A 142 -2.09 10.26 -11.14
C PHE A 142 -3.52 10.48 -11.64
N THR A 143 -4.16 11.54 -11.16
CA THR A 143 -5.50 11.93 -11.57
C THR A 143 -5.53 13.36 -12.11
N PRO A 144 -4.89 13.62 -13.27
CA PRO A 144 -4.93 14.94 -13.89
C PRO A 144 -6.36 15.26 -14.38
N THR A 145 -6.84 16.48 -14.12
CA THR A 145 -8.11 16.97 -14.68
C THR A 145 -7.87 18.06 -15.72
N LYS A 146 -7.35 19.21 -15.30
CA LYS A 146 -7.04 20.36 -16.16
C LYS A 146 -5.56 20.47 -16.49
N SER A 147 -4.69 20.13 -15.53
CA SER A 147 -3.25 20.28 -15.69
C SER A 147 -2.68 19.26 -16.67
N GLN A 148 -1.82 19.73 -17.57
CA GLN A 148 -1.08 18.90 -18.54
C GLN A 148 0.35 18.59 -18.07
N ARG A 149 0.69 18.95 -16.83
CA ARG A 149 2.06 18.87 -16.28
C ARG A 149 2.36 17.54 -15.58
N MET A 150 1.68 16.46 -15.98
CA MET A 150 1.90 15.13 -15.39
C MET A 150 3.33 14.64 -15.62
N GLU A 151 3.92 14.94 -16.78
CA GLU A 151 5.31 14.57 -17.11
C GLU A 151 6.32 15.20 -16.14
N GLU A 152 6.04 16.40 -15.61
CA GLU A 152 6.88 17.05 -14.59
C GLU A 152 6.90 16.25 -13.29
N LEU A 153 5.76 15.69 -12.87
CA LEU A 153 5.69 14.82 -11.69
C LEU A 153 6.32 13.45 -11.92
N GLN A 154 6.15 12.87 -13.12
CA GLN A 154 6.81 11.61 -13.48
C GLN A 154 8.33 11.76 -13.45
N GLU A 155 8.85 12.86 -13.97
CA GLU A 155 10.27 13.16 -13.96
C GLU A 155 10.77 13.45 -12.53
N LEU A 156 10.02 14.24 -11.75
CA LEU A 156 10.34 14.50 -10.35
C LEU A 156 10.42 13.19 -9.54
N PHE A 157 9.48 12.28 -9.76
CA PHE A 157 9.39 11.01 -9.03
C PHE A 157 10.18 9.87 -9.67
N ARG A 158 10.91 10.06 -10.77
CA ARG A 158 11.60 8.97 -11.51
C ARG A 158 12.43 8.02 -10.64
N GLY A 159 13.01 8.53 -9.54
CA GLY A 159 13.78 7.74 -8.57
C GLY A 159 12.99 6.64 -7.87
N THR A 160 11.65 6.76 -7.84
CA THR A 160 10.74 5.76 -7.24
C THR A 160 10.69 4.46 -8.03
N ARG A 161 11.00 4.49 -9.33
CA ARG A 161 10.88 3.35 -10.25
C ARG A 161 9.46 2.73 -10.23
N ALA A 162 8.47 3.56 -9.96
CA ALA A 162 7.07 3.18 -9.99
C ALA A 162 6.54 3.12 -11.43
N LYS A 163 5.42 2.41 -11.62
CA LYS A 163 4.67 2.37 -12.87
C LYS A 163 3.61 3.46 -12.83
N TYR A 164 3.84 4.56 -13.55
CA TYR A 164 2.91 5.67 -13.59
C TYR A 164 1.70 5.37 -14.47
N VAL A 165 0.50 5.62 -13.95
CA VAL A 165 -0.77 5.46 -14.69
C VAL A 165 -1.61 6.72 -14.47
N ALA A 166 -2.37 7.14 -15.48
CA ALA A 166 -3.35 8.22 -15.37
C ALA A 166 -4.76 7.65 -15.34
N LEU A 167 -5.59 8.09 -14.40
CA LEU A 167 -7.02 7.77 -14.34
C LEU A 167 -7.84 9.02 -14.07
N ALA A 168 -9.13 9.02 -14.43
CA ALA A 168 -10.03 10.05 -13.93
C ALA A 168 -10.21 9.90 -12.39
N PRO A 169 -10.36 10.97 -11.61
CA PRO A 169 -10.51 10.88 -10.15
C PRO A 169 -11.65 9.95 -9.69
N LYS A 170 -12.79 9.99 -10.40
CA LYS A 170 -13.93 9.12 -10.12
C LYS A 170 -13.66 7.66 -10.47
N GLU A 171 -13.03 7.41 -11.62
CA GLU A 171 -12.66 6.07 -12.07
C GLU A 171 -11.67 5.42 -11.08
N HIS A 172 -10.69 6.19 -10.61
CA HIS A 172 -9.78 5.76 -9.55
C HIS A 172 -10.54 5.29 -8.30
N ASP A 173 -11.49 6.08 -7.80
CA ASP A 173 -12.23 5.77 -6.58
C ASP A 173 -13.18 4.58 -6.76
N GLN A 174 -13.71 4.36 -7.95
CA GLN A 174 -14.48 3.15 -8.32
C GLN A 174 -13.61 1.89 -8.28
N ILE A 175 -12.45 1.95 -8.96
CA ILE A 175 -11.51 0.82 -9.04
C ILE A 175 -10.96 0.48 -7.64
N THR A 176 -10.50 1.48 -6.88
CA THR A 176 -9.98 1.27 -5.52
C THR A 176 -11.07 0.89 -4.54
N GLY A 177 -12.29 1.42 -4.71
CA GLY A 177 -13.49 1.01 -3.99
C GLY A 177 -13.71 -0.50 -4.06
N MET A 178 -13.73 -1.05 -5.28
CA MET A 178 -13.95 -2.47 -5.52
C MET A 178 -12.75 -3.35 -5.16
N LEU A 179 -11.53 -2.95 -5.55
CA LEU A 179 -10.34 -3.81 -5.46
C LEU A 179 -9.55 -3.66 -4.17
N SER A 180 -9.86 -2.66 -3.34
CA SER A 180 -9.16 -2.41 -2.07
C SER A 180 -10.12 -2.13 -0.92
N HIS A 181 -11.02 -1.16 -1.03
CA HIS A 181 -11.80 -0.69 0.12
C HIS A 181 -12.87 -1.68 0.57
N LEU A 182 -13.67 -2.21 -0.36
CA LEU A 182 -14.66 -3.24 -0.05
C LEU A 182 -14.00 -4.50 0.54
N PRO A 183 -12.90 -5.06 -0.02
CA PRO A 183 -12.16 -6.15 0.60
C PRO A 183 -11.77 -5.90 2.07
N HIS A 184 -11.36 -4.69 2.44
CA HIS A 184 -11.04 -4.36 3.84
C HIS A 184 -12.27 -4.38 4.75
N ILE A 185 -13.43 -3.90 4.28
CA ILE A 185 -14.70 -4.01 5.01
C ILE A 185 -15.06 -5.48 5.23
N ILE A 186 -15.01 -6.30 4.17
CA ILE A 186 -15.38 -7.72 4.24
C ILE A 186 -14.43 -8.49 5.16
N ALA A 187 -13.10 -8.30 5.01
CA ALA A 187 -12.11 -8.95 5.87
C ALA A 187 -12.32 -8.59 7.34
N SER A 188 -12.55 -7.31 7.66
CA SER A 188 -12.78 -6.86 9.03
C SER A 188 -14.11 -7.38 9.59
N GLY A 189 -15.16 -7.42 8.76
CA GLY A 189 -16.45 -8.01 9.10
C GLY A 189 -16.34 -9.50 9.45
N LEU A 190 -15.57 -10.27 8.67
CA LEU A 190 -15.31 -11.69 8.94
C LEU A 190 -14.57 -11.89 10.26
N VAL A 191 -13.58 -11.06 10.58
CA VAL A 191 -12.87 -11.11 11.88
C VAL A 191 -13.84 -10.85 13.03
N ASN A 192 -14.66 -9.80 12.93
CA ASN A 192 -15.61 -9.45 13.98
C ASN A 192 -16.70 -10.53 14.17
N GLN A 193 -17.18 -11.12 13.08
CA GLN A 193 -18.15 -12.21 13.14
C GLN A 193 -17.54 -13.48 13.74
N ALA A 194 -16.30 -13.81 13.39
CA ALA A 194 -15.58 -14.95 13.96
C ALA A 194 -15.31 -14.77 15.46
N ASP A 195 -14.99 -13.54 15.91
CA ASP A 195 -14.81 -13.26 17.34
C ASP A 195 -16.09 -13.52 18.14
N ALA A 196 -17.24 -13.07 17.64
CA ALA A 196 -18.53 -13.35 18.27
C ALA A 196 -18.81 -14.88 18.34
N PHE A 197 -18.43 -15.63 17.31
CA PHE A 197 -18.56 -17.09 17.31
C PHE A 197 -17.58 -17.77 18.29
N ASN A 198 -16.35 -17.28 18.41
CA ASN A 198 -15.34 -17.80 19.34
C ASN A 198 -15.80 -17.70 20.80
N GLN A 199 -16.54 -16.64 21.16
CA GLN A 199 -17.11 -16.48 22.50
C GLN A 199 -18.08 -17.62 22.86
N ALA A 200 -18.82 -18.15 21.87
CA ALA A 200 -19.69 -19.31 22.05
C ALA A 200 -18.94 -20.65 21.90
N HIS A 201 -17.85 -20.68 21.12
CA HIS A 201 -17.10 -21.89 20.79
C HIS A 201 -15.57 -21.67 20.91
N PRO A 202 -14.98 -21.80 22.12
CA PRO A 202 -13.57 -21.45 22.35
C PRO A 202 -12.54 -22.21 21.50
N ARG A 203 -12.88 -23.41 21.01
CA ARG A 203 -12.01 -24.17 20.08
C ARG A 203 -11.92 -23.55 18.69
N ALA A 204 -12.86 -22.69 18.31
CA ALA A 204 -12.86 -22.03 17.00
C ALA A 204 -11.64 -21.11 16.80
N GLN A 205 -11.08 -20.54 17.88
CA GLN A 205 -9.85 -19.76 17.82
C GLN A 205 -8.64 -20.60 17.37
N GLN A 206 -8.55 -21.87 17.80
CA GLN A 206 -7.48 -22.78 17.39
C GLN A 206 -7.65 -23.20 15.92
N LEU A 207 -8.90 -23.34 15.46
CA LEU A 207 -9.24 -23.75 14.10
C LEU A 207 -9.19 -22.59 13.09
N ALA A 208 -9.20 -21.34 13.56
CA ALA A 208 -9.02 -20.14 12.73
C ALA A 208 -7.58 -19.96 12.19
N ALA A 209 -6.68 -20.91 12.45
CA ALA A 209 -5.33 -20.92 11.91
C ALA A 209 -5.31 -21.19 10.39
N GLY A 210 -4.27 -20.72 9.69
CA GLY A 210 -4.12 -20.94 8.24
C GLY A 210 -4.97 -19.98 7.39
N GLY A 211 -5.87 -20.52 6.57
CA GLY A 211 -6.54 -19.79 5.49
C GLY A 211 -7.42 -18.62 5.95
N PHE A 212 -8.04 -18.70 7.13
CA PHE A 212 -8.80 -17.58 7.69
C PHE A 212 -7.90 -16.38 8.00
N ARG A 213 -6.73 -16.60 8.63
CA ARG A 213 -5.73 -15.54 8.87
C ARG A 213 -5.20 -14.94 7.57
N ASP A 214 -5.06 -15.75 6.52
CA ASP A 214 -4.55 -15.25 5.24
C ASP A 214 -5.58 -14.36 4.52
N ILE A 215 -6.86 -14.76 4.50
CA ILE A 215 -7.96 -13.95 3.94
C ILE A 215 -8.18 -12.67 4.73
N THR A 216 -8.06 -12.74 6.06
CA THR A 216 -8.32 -11.61 6.97
C THR A 216 -7.09 -10.78 7.30
N ARG A 217 -5.93 -11.07 6.70
CA ARG A 217 -4.65 -10.40 6.99
C ARG A 217 -4.74 -8.87 6.95
N ILE A 218 -5.49 -8.34 6.00
CA ILE A 218 -5.66 -6.90 5.79
C ILE A 218 -6.49 -6.21 6.87
N ALA A 219 -7.24 -6.95 7.70
CA ALA A 219 -8.00 -6.41 8.82
C ALA A 219 -7.11 -5.87 9.96
N SER A 220 -5.81 -6.21 9.96
CA SER A 220 -4.83 -5.67 10.92
C SER A 220 -4.27 -4.30 10.52
N SER A 221 -4.82 -3.67 9.48
CA SER A 221 -4.41 -2.33 9.04
C SER A 221 -4.85 -1.22 10.01
N ASP A 222 -4.25 -0.03 9.90
CA ASP A 222 -4.55 1.10 10.78
C ASP A 222 -6.04 1.53 10.72
N PRO A 223 -6.79 1.48 11.85
CA PRO A 223 -8.22 1.80 11.86
C PRO A 223 -8.54 3.26 11.53
N ARG A 224 -7.64 4.21 11.83
CA ARG A 224 -7.90 5.64 11.58
C ARG A 224 -7.80 5.94 10.09
N MET A 225 -6.73 5.48 9.45
CA MET A 225 -6.54 5.55 8.01
C MET A 225 -7.73 4.93 7.27
N TRP A 226 -8.15 3.72 7.65
CA TRP A 226 -9.30 3.08 7.01
C TRP A 226 -10.61 3.83 7.25
N THR A 227 -10.82 4.41 8.42
CA THR A 227 -11.99 5.29 8.64
C THR A 227 -12.00 6.44 7.64
N ASP A 228 -10.89 7.14 7.45
CA ASP A 228 -10.78 8.27 6.53
C ASP A 228 -10.97 7.85 5.06
N ILE A 229 -10.41 6.71 4.66
CA ILE A 229 -10.58 6.14 3.31
C ILE A 229 -12.06 5.82 3.05
N LEU A 230 -12.72 5.14 3.99
CA LEU A 230 -14.12 4.75 3.82
C LEU A 230 -15.05 5.97 3.83
N MET A 231 -14.74 7.00 4.62
CA MET A 231 -15.54 8.24 4.64
C MET A 231 -15.37 9.07 3.37
N SER A 232 -14.14 9.19 2.85
CA SER A 232 -13.88 9.93 1.61
C SER A 232 -14.39 9.22 0.35
N ASN A 233 -14.53 7.89 0.37
CA ASN A 233 -15.12 7.11 -0.74
C ASN A 233 -16.53 6.54 -0.41
N ARG A 234 -17.26 7.19 0.51
CA ARG A 234 -18.52 6.67 1.07
C ARG A 234 -19.59 6.34 0.03
N GLN A 235 -19.75 7.20 -0.99
CA GLN A 235 -20.82 7.03 -1.97
C GLN A 235 -20.64 5.79 -2.84
N GLU A 236 -19.42 5.54 -3.29
CA GLU A 236 -19.06 4.33 -4.05
C GLU A 236 -19.26 3.08 -3.18
N LEU A 237 -18.76 3.13 -1.95
CA LEU A 237 -18.85 2.02 -1.01
C LEU A 237 -20.29 1.65 -0.67
N LEU A 238 -21.21 2.61 -0.56
CA LEU A 238 -22.62 2.31 -0.33
C LEU A 238 -23.23 1.49 -1.48
N GLN A 239 -22.85 1.78 -2.73
CA GLN A 239 -23.32 1.01 -3.89
C GLN A 239 -22.73 -0.41 -3.87
N LEU A 240 -21.41 -0.51 -3.67
CA LEU A 240 -20.71 -1.79 -3.58
C LEU A 240 -21.22 -2.68 -2.44
N ILE A 241 -21.55 -2.09 -1.28
CA ILE A 241 -22.12 -2.80 -0.15
C ILE A 241 -23.53 -3.33 -0.47
N ASP A 242 -24.37 -2.55 -1.16
CA ASP A 242 -25.70 -2.99 -1.60
C ASP A 242 -25.61 -4.16 -2.60
N GLU A 243 -24.69 -4.09 -3.55
CA GLU A 243 -24.41 -5.18 -4.49
C GLU A 243 -23.93 -6.44 -3.78
N TRP A 244 -23.02 -6.29 -2.81
CA TRP A 244 -22.54 -7.41 -2.00
C TRP A 244 -23.66 -8.05 -1.17
N GLN A 245 -24.53 -7.25 -0.56
CA GLN A 245 -25.70 -7.76 0.18
C GLN A 245 -26.64 -8.57 -0.71
N LYS A 246 -26.88 -8.10 -1.95
CA LYS A 246 -27.66 -8.85 -2.95
C LYS A 246 -27.01 -10.18 -3.28
N GLN A 247 -25.69 -10.23 -3.52
CA GLN A 247 -24.97 -11.48 -3.78
C GLN A 247 -25.08 -12.47 -2.61
N MET A 248 -24.95 -12.00 -1.37
CA MET A 248 -25.10 -12.85 -0.18
C MET A 248 -26.54 -13.34 0.00
N THR A 249 -27.53 -12.50 -0.29
CA THR A 249 -28.95 -12.90 -0.28
C THR A 249 -29.22 -13.98 -1.33
N THR A 250 -28.66 -13.84 -2.53
CA THR A 250 -28.76 -14.86 -3.58
C THR A 250 -28.09 -16.18 -3.18
N MET A 251 -26.90 -16.13 -2.59
CA MET A 251 -26.22 -17.34 -2.08
C MET A 251 -27.05 -18.05 -0.99
N ALA A 252 -27.64 -17.29 -0.06
CA ALA A 252 -28.53 -17.85 0.96
C ALA A 252 -29.76 -18.53 0.34
N HIS A 253 -30.35 -17.93 -0.70
CA HIS A 253 -31.46 -18.54 -1.43
C HIS A 253 -31.06 -19.85 -2.12
N TRP A 254 -29.92 -19.90 -2.82
CA TRP A 254 -29.43 -21.13 -3.45
C TRP A 254 -29.18 -22.25 -2.43
N LEU A 255 -28.70 -21.92 -1.22
CA LEU A 255 -28.53 -22.89 -0.14
C LEU A 255 -29.87 -23.43 0.38
N GLN A 256 -30.89 -22.57 0.51
CA GLN A 256 -32.24 -22.95 0.94
C GLN A 256 -32.89 -23.91 -0.06
N GLU A 257 -32.78 -23.61 -1.36
CA GLU A 257 -33.33 -24.41 -2.45
C GLU A 257 -32.46 -25.63 -2.80
N LYS A 258 -31.27 -25.75 -2.20
CA LYS A 258 -30.25 -26.76 -2.53
C LYS A 258 -29.88 -26.75 -4.03
N ASP A 259 -29.78 -25.56 -4.62
CA ASP A 259 -29.40 -25.37 -6.02
C ASP A 259 -27.90 -25.57 -6.23
N GLU A 260 -27.49 -26.83 -6.29
CA GLU A 260 -26.10 -27.25 -6.50
C GLU A 260 -25.50 -26.65 -7.77
N ARG A 261 -26.29 -26.51 -8.84
CA ARG A 261 -25.80 -25.99 -10.13
C ARG A 261 -25.48 -24.51 -10.06
N ALA A 262 -26.30 -23.72 -9.36
CA ALA A 262 -26.01 -22.30 -9.16
C ALA A 262 -24.78 -22.10 -8.26
N ILE A 263 -24.67 -22.86 -7.18
CA ILE A 263 -23.53 -22.80 -6.25
C ILE A 263 -22.24 -23.21 -6.96
N PHE A 264 -22.25 -24.29 -7.76
CA PHE A 264 -21.08 -24.72 -8.53
C PHE A 264 -20.60 -23.62 -9.49
N ARG A 265 -21.52 -23.03 -10.27
CA ARG A 265 -21.19 -21.97 -11.23
C ARG A 265 -20.62 -20.72 -10.56
N PHE A 266 -21.08 -20.38 -9.36
CA PHE A 266 -20.52 -19.28 -8.58
C PHE A 266 -19.03 -19.52 -8.27
N PHE A 267 -18.66 -20.70 -7.79
CA PHE A 267 -17.27 -21.03 -7.49
C PHE A 267 -16.41 -21.23 -8.75
N GLU A 268 -16.96 -21.83 -9.80
CA GLU A 268 -16.28 -22.02 -11.09
C GLU A 268 -15.90 -20.67 -11.70
N SER A 269 -16.84 -19.74 -11.79
CA SER A 269 -16.59 -18.41 -12.32
C SER A 269 -15.55 -17.64 -11.50
N ALA A 270 -15.63 -17.70 -10.17
CA ALA A 270 -14.64 -17.07 -9.30
C ALA A 270 -13.24 -17.65 -9.48
N LYS A 271 -13.13 -18.98 -9.66
CA LYS A 271 -11.86 -19.66 -9.95
C LYS A 271 -11.29 -19.22 -11.29
N GLU A 272 -12.08 -19.22 -12.35
CA GLU A 272 -11.63 -18.84 -13.70
C GLU A 272 -11.11 -17.39 -13.74
N ILE A 273 -11.87 -16.45 -13.16
CA ILE A 273 -11.48 -15.04 -13.09
C ILE A 273 -10.18 -14.88 -12.29
N ARG A 274 -10.09 -15.54 -11.12
CA ARG A 274 -8.92 -15.45 -10.25
C ARG A 274 -7.67 -16.05 -10.89
N ASP A 275 -7.79 -17.18 -11.57
CA ASP A 275 -6.65 -17.87 -12.20
C ASP A 275 -6.10 -17.09 -13.41
N GLN A 276 -6.89 -16.18 -13.98
CA GLN A 276 -6.48 -15.25 -15.03
C GLN A 276 -5.82 -13.97 -14.49
N LEU A 277 -5.90 -13.71 -13.18
CA LEU A 277 -5.22 -12.56 -12.60
C LEU A 277 -3.70 -12.71 -12.76
N PRO A 278 -2.97 -11.63 -13.10
CA PRO A 278 -1.53 -11.73 -13.26
C PRO A 278 -0.87 -12.17 -11.94
N VAL A 279 -0.28 -13.37 -11.94
CA VAL A 279 0.31 -14.02 -10.75
C VAL A 279 1.49 -13.22 -10.15
N HIS A 280 2.11 -12.32 -10.93
CA HIS A 280 3.27 -11.54 -10.52
C HIS A 280 3.23 -10.06 -10.96
N GLN A 281 2.04 -9.46 -11.14
CA GLN A 281 1.94 -8.00 -11.34
C GLN A 281 1.13 -7.33 -10.23
N ASN A 282 1.88 -6.64 -9.37
CA ASN A 282 1.51 -5.74 -8.29
C ASN A 282 0.14 -5.05 -8.49
N GLY A 283 -0.87 -5.49 -7.75
CA GLY A 283 -2.21 -4.90 -7.72
C GLY A 283 -2.39 -3.81 -6.65
N ALA A 284 -3.64 -3.45 -6.37
CA ALA A 284 -4.00 -2.41 -5.39
C ALA A 284 -3.64 -2.75 -3.93
N ILE A 285 -3.43 -4.04 -3.65
CA ILE A 285 -3.00 -4.55 -2.35
C ILE A 285 -1.54 -5.00 -2.53
N PRO A 286 -0.61 -4.64 -1.63
CA PRO A 286 0.78 -5.06 -1.73
C PRO A 286 0.88 -6.58 -1.88
N ALA A 287 1.46 -7.02 -3.00
CA ALA A 287 1.81 -8.42 -3.21
C ALA A 287 3.00 -8.77 -2.32
N PHE A 288 2.90 -9.84 -1.54
CA PHE A 288 4.06 -10.44 -0.90
C PHE A 288 4.63 -11.52 -1.80
N TYR A 289 5.95 -11.59 -1.88
CA TYR A 289 6.65 -12.62 -2.65
C TYR A 289 7.00 -13.75 -1.70
N ASP A 290 6.20 -14.82 -1.71
CA ASP A 290 6.36 -15.95 -0.79
C ASP A 290 7.23 -17.06 -1.40
N LEU A 291 8.31 -17.40 -0.71
CA LEU A 291 9.13 -18.57 -0.98
C LEU A 291 8.79 -19.65 0.06
N PHE A 292 8.40 -20.82 -0.41
CA PHE A 292 8.13 -21.99 0.42
C PHE A 292 9.32 -22.93 0.33
N ILE A 293 9.94 -23.23 1.46
CA ILE A 293 11.16 -24.04 1.55
C ILE A 293 10.81 -25.30 2.33
N ASP A 294 10.98 -26.46 1.71
CA ASP A 294 10.82 -27.73 2.39
C ASP A 294 12.08 -27.98 3.25
N VAL A 295 11.92 -27.94 4.56
CA VAL A 295 13.01 -28.02 5.54
C VAL A 295 12.85 -29.24 6.46
N PRO A 296 13.94 -29.95 6.80
CA PRO A 296 13.87 -31.04 7.78
C PRO A 296 13.57 -30.52 9.19
N ASP A 297 12.82 -31.29 9.97
CA ASP A 297 12.48 -30.91 11.35
C ASP A 297 13.60 -31.27 12.34
N HIS A 298 14.63 -30.42 12.43
CA HIS A 298 15.67 -30.51 13.45
C HIS A 298 16.13 -29.13 13.97
N PRO A 299 16.73 -29.07 15.18
CA PRO A 299 17.26 -27.82 15.73
C PRO A 299 18.26 -27.15 14.78
N GLY A 300 18.11 -25.83 14.61
CA GLY A 300 19.02 -25.01 13.81
C GLY A 300 18.60 -24.75 12.37
N VAL A 301 17.60 -25.47 11.83
CA VAL A 301 17.24 -25.37 10.40
C VAL A 301 16.77 -23.95 10.00
N VAL A 302 16.00 -23.28 10.86
CA VAL A 302 15.58 -21.89 10.63
C VAL A 302 16.77 -20.93 10.70
N ALA A 303 17.71 -21.17 11.62
CA ALA A 303 18.92 -20.36 11.76
C ALA A 303 19.86 -20.53 10.57
N GLU A 304 19.96 -21.72 10.01
CA GLU A 304 20.71 -21.99 8.77
C GLU A 304 20.12 -21.20 7.59
N VAL A 305 18.81 -21.33 7.34
CA VAL A 305 18.15 -20.63 6.23
C VAL A 305 18.24 -19.11 6.42
N THR A 306 17.89 -18.60 7.61
CA THR A 306 17.96 -17.14 7.87
C THR A 306 19.38 -16.61 7.90
N GLY A 307 20.36 -17.41 8.34
CA GLY A 307 21.78 -17.08 8.30
C GLY A 307 22.27 -16.90 6.87
N LEU A 308 21.94 -17.84 5.97
CA LEU A 308 22.27 -17.74 4.55
C LEU A 308 21.70 -16.46 3.92
N LEU A 309 20.43 -16.17 4.19
CA LEU A 309 19.76 -14.96 3.68
C LEU A 309 20.40 -13.68 4.26
N SER A 310 20.78 -13.69 5.54
CA SER A 310 21.46 -12.57 6.20
C SER A 310 22.85 -12.30 5.64
N GLU A 311 23.62 -13.33 5.27
CA GLU A 311 24.94 -13.18 4.64
C GLU A 311 24.86 -12.40 3.31
N HIS A 312 23.69 -12.44 2.66
CA HIS A 312 23.43 -11.76 1.39
C HIS A 312 22.56 -10.51 1.54
N GLN A 313 22.39 -10.01 2.78
CA GLN A 313 21.61 -8.81 3.11
C GLN A 313 20.16 -8.85 2.61
N LEU A 314 19.58 -10.06 2.48
CA LEU A 314 18.19 -10.23 2.07
C LEU A 314 17.26 -10.00 3.27
N SER A 315 16.47 -8.93 3.21
CA SER A 315 15.52 -8.58 4.27
C SER A 315 14.22 -9.38 4.13
N LEU A 316 13.79 -9.98 5.24
CA LEU A 316 12.54 -10.75 5.31
C LEU A 316 11.41 -9.84 5.79
N ILE A 317 10.24 -9.93 5.16
CA ILE A 317 9.00 -9.30 5.67
C ILE A 317 8.38 -10.18 6.75
N ASN A 318 8.35 -11.48 6.50
CA ASN A 318 7.70 -12.44 7.37
C ASN A 318 8.36 -13.80 7.26
N LEU A 319 8.25 -14.59 8.32
CA LEU A 319 8.72 -15.97 8.38
C LEU A 319 7.69 -16.78 9.14
N LYS A 320 7.27 -17.91 8.57
CA LYS A 320 6.26 -18.79 9.16
C LYS A 320 6.62 -20.25 8.89
N ILE A 321 6.48 -21.09 9.91
CA ILE A 321 6.47 -22.55 9.72
C ILE A 321 5.02 -22.97 9.48
N LEU A 322 4.76 -23.67 8.38
CA LEU A 322 3.45 -24.21 8.03
C LEU A 322 3.35 -25.67 8.46
N GLU A 323 2.52 -25.92 9.45
CA GLU A 323 2.15 -27.25 9.94
C GLU A 323 1.17 -27.89 8.96
N THR A 324 1.66 -28.43 7.84
CA THR A 324 0.79 -28.94 6.76
C THR A 324 0.96 -30.42 6.43
N ARG A 325 1.83 -31.15 7.14
CA ARG A 325 2.04 -32.59 6.92
C ARG A 325 2.33 -33.31 8.23
N GLU A 326 1.82 -34.54 8.37
CA GLU A 326 2.17 -35.49 9.44
C GLU A 326 3.55 -36.16 9.24
N ASP A 327 4.34 -35.70 8.26
CA ASP A 327 5.66 -36.23 7.91
C ASP A 327 6.78 -35.27 8.32
N ILE A 328 7.99 -35.82 8.50
CA ILE A 328 9.24 -35.27 9.08
C ILE A 328 9.78 -33.97 8.39
N ILE A 329 9.09 -33.44 7.37
CA ILE A 329 9.50 -32.26 6.59
C ILE A 329 8.50 -31.13 6.82
N GLY A 330 8.97 -30.08 7.52
CA GLY A 330 8.23 -28.83 7.70
C GLY A 330 8.33 -27.93 6.46
N VAL A 331 7.36 -27.04 6.27
CA VAL A 331 7.44 -26.01 5.21
C VAL A 331 7.71 -24.67 5.86
N LEU A 332 8.88 -24.10 5.59
CA LEU A 332 9.24 -22.75 5.98
C LEU A 332 8.81 -21.77 4.87
N GLN A 333 7.80 -20.96 5.16
CA GLN A 333 7.38 -19.86 4.31
C GLN A 333 8.17 -18.60 4.69
N ILE A 334 8.81 -17.99 3.70
CA ILE A 334 9.54 -16.73 3.83
C ILE A 334 8.95 -15.72 2.86
N SER A 335 8.52 -14.57 3.37
CA SER A 335 7.93 -13.50 2.57
C SER A 335 8.96 -12.41 2.31
N PHE A 336 9.11 -12.02 1.04
CA PHE A 336 10.01 -10.96 0.59
C PHE A 336 9.24 -9.74 0.09
N LYS A 337 9.91 -8.59 0.15
CA LYS A 337 9.36 -7.31 -0.33
C LYS A 337 9.38 -7.20 -1.83
N THR A 338 10.41 -7.73 -2.47
CA THR A 338 10.59 -7.64 -3.92
C THR A 338 10.71 -9.04 -4.53
N GLN A 339 10.33 -9.15 -5.80
CA GLN A 339 10.52 -10.38 -6.56
C GLN A 339 12.01 -10.73 -6.70
N ASN A 340 12.87 -9.72 -6.81
CA ASN A 340 14.30 -9.90 -6.92
C ASN A 340 14.86 -10.59 -5.67
N ASP A 341 14.46 -10.16 -4.48
CA ASP A 341 14.91 -10.77 -3.22
C ASP A 341 14.43 -12.23 -3.12
N LEU A 342 13.20 -12.53 -3.56
CA LEU A 342 12.69 -13.90 -3.62
C LEU A 342 13.52 -14.77 -4.57
N LEU A 343 13.86 -14.26 -5.76
CA LEU A 343 14.63 -15.02 -6.75
C LEU A 343 16.08 -15.24 -6.29
N GLN A 344 16.70 -14.23 -5.67
CA GLN A 344 18.02 -14.36 -5.07
C GLN A 344 18.02 -15.35 -3.92
N ALA A 345 17.00 -15.30 -3.05
CA ALA A 345 16.82 -16.26 -1.97
C ALA A 345 16.66 -17.69 -2.48
N GLU A 346 15.81 -17.91 -3.49
CA GLU A 346 15.58 -19.22 -4.11
C GLU A 346 16.90 -19.81 -4.63
N GLN A 347 17.64 -19.03 -5.44
CA GLN A 347 18.92 -19.48 -5.97
C GLN A 347 19.93 -19.77 -4.86
N LEU A 348 20.00 -18.90 -3.86
CA LEU A 348 20.93 -19.06 -2.76
C LEU A 348 20.67 -20.34 -1.98
N ILE A 349 19.41 -20.59 -1.62
CA ILE A 349 19.02 -21.77 -0.85
C ILE A 349 19.27 -23.04 -1.67
N GLN A 350 18.83 -23.08 -2.94
CA GLN A 350 19.05 -24.25 -3.80
C GLN A 350 20.53 -24.55 -4.09
N ASN A 351 21.40 -23.53 -4.09
CA ASN A 351 22.83 -23.70 -4.32
C ASN A 351 23.62 -24.08 -3.06
N LYS A 352 23.11 -23.71 -1.87
CA LYS A 352 23.84 -23.86 -0.60
C LYS A 352 23.29 -24.98 0.28
N THR A 353 22.07 -25.44 0.04
CA THR A 353 21.43 -26.51 0.81
C THR A 353 20.82 -27.54 -0.13
N THR A 354 20.33 -28.63 0.44
CA THR A 354 19.55 -29.64 -0.29
C THR A 354 18.04 -29.33 -0.25
N TYR A 355 17.64 -28.12 0.17
CA TYR A 355 16.24 -27.78 0.38
C TYR A 355 15.52 -27.50 -0.94
N SER A 356 14.29 -28.01 -1.02
CA SER A 356 13.40 -27.77 -2.14
C SER A 356 12.71 -26.41 -1.94
N CYS A 357 12.67 -25.60 -2.99
CA CYS A 357 11.97 -24.31 -2.98
C CYS A 357 10.80 -24.33 -3.96
N ARG A 358 9.68 -23.73 -3.55
CA ARG A 358 8.49 -23.51 -4.37
C ARG A 358 8.07 -22.05 -4.25
N LYS A 359 7.72 -21.44 -5.39
CA LYS A 359 7.17 -20.08 -5.47
C LYS A 359 5.66 -20.17 -5.60
N LYS A 360 4.93 -19.20 -5.03
CA LYS A 360 3.49 -19.08 -5.23
C LYS A 360 3.10 -17.68 -5.64
#